data_AF-A0A847Z368-F1
#
_entry.id   AF-A0A847Z368-F1
#
_cell.length_a   1.000
_cell.length_b   1.000
_cell.length_c   1.000
_cell.angle_alpha   90.00
_cell.angle_beta   90.00
_cell.angle_gamma   90.00
#
_symmetry.space_group_name_H-M   'P 1'
#
loop_
_entity.id
_entity.type
_entity.pdbx_description
1 polymer ?
#
loop_
_entity_poly.entity_id
_entity_poly.type
_entity_poly.pdbx_seq_one_letter_code
_entity_poly.pdbx_strand_id
1 'polypeptide(L)' 'MEIKKAVIDRIEGSMAVCELEDKSFININIKMFDYKAKEGDHILIYPDKVKKDLNYKAPEINLDDYFKN' A
#
# COMPACT_ATOMS: atom_id res chain seq x y z
N MET A 1 7.15 11.41 -14.36
CA MET A 1 6.85 9.96 -14.30
C MET A 1 5.62 9.79 -13.46
N GLU A 2 4.67 8.99 -13.93
CA GLU A 2 3.48 8.64 -13.14
C GLU A 2 3.90 7.61 -12.08
N ILE A 3 3.60 7.91 -10.81
CA ILE A 3 3.85 7.02 -9.66
C ILE A 3 2.49 6.77 -9.05
N LYS A 4 2.16 5.50 -8.80
CA LYS A 4 0.93 5.13 -8.10
C LYS A 4 1.22 4.82 -6.64
N LYS A 5 0.26 5.12 -5.77
CA LYS A 5 0.29 4.76 -4.36
C LYS A 5 -0.68 3.63 -4.10
N ALA A 6 -0.27 2.72 -3.21
CA ALA A 6 -1.12 1.61 -2.79
C ALA A 6 -0.82 1.22 -1.35
N VAL A 7 -1.72 0.42 -0.77
CA VAL A 7 -1.51 -0.32 0.47
C VAL A 7 -1.51 -1.80 0.15
N ILE A 8 -0.57 -2.55 0.73
CA ILE A 8 -0.61 -4.02 0.66
C ILE A 8 -1.75 -4.49 1.56
N ASP A 9 -2.86 -4.93 0.97
CA ASP A 9 -4.01 -5.48 1.69
C ASP A 9 -3.66 -6.85 2.28
N ARG A 10 -3.15 -7.75 1.43
CA ARG A 10 -2.75 -9.11 1.83
C ARG A 10 -1.64 -9.69 0.97
N ILE A 11 -0.92 -10.68 1.50
CA ILE A 11 0.10 -11.43 0.77
C ILE A 11 -0.35 -12.89 0.58
N GLU A 12 -0.49 -13.29 -0.67
CA GLU A 12 -0.90 -14.64 -1.08
C GLU A 12 0.24 -15.33 -1.84
N GLY A 13 1.03 -16.14 -1.12
CA GLY A 13 2.16 -16.86 -1.69
C GLY A 13 3.24 -15.92 -2.24
N SER A 14 3.31 -15.79 -3.57
CA SER A 14 4.31 -14.94 -4.26
C SER A 14 3.73 -13.62 -4.78
N MET A 15 2.49 -13.31 -4.43
CA MET A 15 1.79 -12.10 -4.86
C MET A 15 1.39 -11.24 -3.65
N ALA A 16 1.56 -9.93 -3.77
CA ALA A 16 0.97 -8.93 -2.90
C ALA A 16 -0.28 -8.37 -3.59
N VAL A 17 -1.43 -8.48 -2.94
CA VAL A 17 -2.67 -7.84 -3.38
C VAL A 17 -2.68 -6.44 -2.79
N CYS A 18 -2.69 -5.43 -3.65
CA CYS A 18 -2.52 -4.03 -3.25
C CYS A 18 -3.77 -3.23 -3.61
N GLU A 19 -4.32 -2.49 -2.64
CA GLU A 19 -5.42 -1.54 -2.84
C GLU A 19 -4.85 -0.19 -3.27
N LEU A 20 -5.28 0.31 -4.43
CA LEU A 20 -4.92 1.62 -4.95
C LEU A 20 -5.80 2.73 -4.31
N GLU A 21 -5.38 3.98 -4.44
CA GLU A 21 -6.12 5.14 -3.92
C GLU A 21 -7.56 5.24 -4.47
N ASP A 22 -7.81 4.70 -5.66
CA ASP A 22 -9.13 4.66 -6.32
C ASP A 22 -9.99 3.45 -5.90
N LYS A 23 -9.58 2.71 -4.86
CA LYS A 23 -10.25 1.51 -4.32
C LYS A 23 -10.19 0.28 -5.24
N SER A 24 -9.50 0.36 -6.38
CA SER A 24 -9.23 -0.81 -7.20
C SER A 24 -8.08 -1.65 -6.62
N PHE A 25 -8.00 -2.91 -7.01
CA PHE A 25 -6.97 -3.83 -6.57
C PHE A 25 -6.06 -4.24 -7.72
N ILE A 26 -4.77 -4.37 -7.43
CA ILE A 26 -3.78 -4.91 -8.34
C ILE A 26 -2.94 -6.00 -7.66
N ASN A 27 -2.45 -6.94 -8.44
CA ASN A 27 -1.54 -7.98 -7.97
C ASN A 27 -0.12 -7.64 -8.39
N ILE A 28 0.80 -7.61 -7.44
CA ILE A 28 2.22 -7.35 -7.68
C ILE A 28 3.03 -8.54 -7.19
N ASN A 29 3.93 -9.06 -8.03
CA ASN A 29 4.85 -10.12 -7.60
C ASN A 29 5.80 -9.58 -6.51
N ILE A 30 5.95 -10.31 -5.41
CA ILE A 30 6.79 -9.88 -4.27
C ILE A 30 8.25 -9.64 -4.66
N LYS A 31 8.73 -10.19 -5.78
CA LYS A 31 10.08 -9.96 -6.31
C LYS A 31 10.30 -8.53 -6.84
N MET A 32 9.24 -7.77 -7.08
CA MET A 32 9.32 -6.37 -7.54
C MET A 32 9.68 -5.40 -6.41
N PHE A 33 9.58 -5.84 -5.15
CA PHE A 33 9.85 -5.03 -3.98
C PHE A 33 11.34 -5.09 -3.65
N ASP A 34 11.95 -3.93 -3.41
CA ASP A 34 13.37 -3.84 -3.01
C ASP A 34 13.61 -4.14 -1.51
N TYR A 35 12.57 -4.65 -0.85
CA TYR A 35 12.55 -4.93 0.58
C TYR A 35 11.58 -6.08 0.89
N LYS A 36 11.63 -6.59 2.12
CA LYS A 36 10.67 -7.60 2.59
C LYS A 36 9.32 -6.96 2.89
N ALA A 37 8.45 -6.94 1.88
CA ALA A 37 7.08 -6.43 1.96
C ALA A 37 6.23 -7.15 3.02
N LYS A 38 5.32 -6.41 3.67
CA LYS A 38 4.32 -6.94 4.61
C LYS A 38 2.95 -6.29 4.41
N GLU A 39 1.92 -6.97 4.87
CA GLU A 39 0.54 -6.44 4.91
C GLU A 39 0.49 -5.12 5.71
N GLY A 40 -0.32 -4.18 5.23
CA GLY A 40 -0.42 -2.82 5.74
C GLY A 40 0.70 -1.87 5.33
N ASP A 41 1.72 -2.32 4.57
CA ASP A 41 2.72 -1.38 4.04
C ASP A 41 2.10 -0.45 2.99
N HIS A 42 2.40 0.84 3.13
CA HIS A 42 2.17 1.83 2.09
C HIS A 42 3.34 1.83 1.11
N ILE A 43 3.05 1.84 -0.19
CA ILE A 43 4.04 1.63 -1.25
C ILE A 43 3.90 2.63 -2.39
N LEU A 44 5.03 2.88 -3.05
CA LEU A 44 5.16 3.64 -4.29
C LEU A 44 5.47 2.67 -5.43
N ILE A 45 4.62 2.66 -6.45
CA ILE A 45 4.73 1.79 -7.62
C ILE A 45 5.31 2.60 -8.77
N TYR A 46 6.49 2.19 -9.22
CA TYR A 46 7.18 2.70 -10.40
C TYR A 46 7.02 1.68 -11.55
N PRO A 47 7.28 2.08 -12.81
CA PRO A 47 7.23 1.16 -13.94
C PRO A 47 8.14 -0.08 -13.79
N ASP A 48 9.26 0.04 -13.06
CA ASP A 48 10.32 -0.97 -12.94
C ASP A 48 10.43 -1.62 -11.56
N LYS A 49 9.85 -1.03 -10.52
CA LYS A 49 10.02 -1.49 -9.13
C LYS A 49 8.94 -0.98 -8.18
N VAL A 50 8.89 -1.56 -7.00
CA VAL A 50 8.07 -1.10 -5.88
C VAL A 50 8.96 -0.77 -4.69
N LYS A 51 8.67 0.38 -4.05
CA LYS A 51 9.36 0.84 -2.85
C LYS A 51 8.36 1.08 -1.73
N LYS A 52 8.81 0.96 -0.48
CA LYS A 52 8.04 1.41 0.67
C LYS A 52 7.88 2.93 0.68
N ASP A 53 6.68 3.43 0.92
CA ASP A 53 6.43 4.85 1.15
C ASP A 53 6.77 5.20 2.60
N LEU A 54 8.03 5.58 2.83
CA LEU A 54 8.53 6.00 4.15
C LEU A 54 7.99 7.36 4.59
N ASN A 55 7.34 8.11 3.68
CA ASN A 55 6.75 9.41 3.97
C ASN A 55 5.25 9.32 4.27
N TYR A 56 4.64 8.14 4.14
CA TYR A 56 3.26 7.96 4.53
C TYR A 56 3.08 8.26 6.02
N LYS A 57 2.13 9.15 6.30
CA LYS A 57 1.67 9.45 7.64
C LYS A 57 0.20 9.08 7.71
N ALA A 58 -0.14 8.18 8.63
CA ALA A 58 -1.53 7.89 8.92
C ALA A 58 -2.22 9.21 9.33
N PRO A 59 -3.40 9.52 8.77
CA PRO A 59 -4.16 10.68 9.21
C PRO A 59 -4.48 10.52 10.71
N GLU A 60 -4.33 11.61 11.46
CA GLU A 60 -4.81 11.65 12.84
C GLU A 60 -6.33 11.52 12.83
N ILE A 61 -6.83 10.51 13.54
CA ILE A 61 -8.27 10.32 13.75
C ILE A 61 -8.64 10.84 15.13
N ASN A 62 -9.71 11.64 15.21
CA ASN A 62 -10.35 11.93 16.47
C ASN A 62 -11.34 10.80 16.78
N LEU A 63 -11.02 9.97 17.77
CA LEU A 63 -11.87 8.84 18.16
C LEU A 63 -13.25 9.31 18.63
N ASP A 64 -13.34 10.47 19.29
CA ASP A 64 -14.63 11.01 19.74
C ASP A 64 -15.53 11.35 18.55
N ASP A 65 -14.97 11.86 17.45
CA ASP A 65 -15.75 12.17 16.25
C ASP A 65 -16.11 10.89 15.47
N TYR A 66 -15.29 9.84 15.56
CA TYR A 66 -15.54 8.55 14.92
C TYR A 66 -16.72 7.79 15.56
N PHE A 67 -16.85 7.86 16.89
CA PHE A 67 -17.92 7.19 17.64
C PHE A 67 -19.14 8.08 17.90
N LYS A 68 -19.13 9.36 17.48
CA LYS A 68 -20.33 10.21 17.43
C LYS A 68 -21.20 9.82 16.23
N ASN A 69 -21.80 8.63 16.29
CA ASN A 69 -23.00 8.28 15.53
C ASN A 69 -23.95 7.55 16.47
#